data_AF-A0A840NIR9-F1
#
_entry.id   AF-A0A840NIR9-F1
#
_cell.length_a   1.000
_cell.length_b   1.000
_cell.length_c   1.000
_cell.angle_alpha   90.00
_cell.angle_beta   90.00
_cell.angle_gamma   90.00
#
_symmetry.space_group_name_H-M   'P 1'
#
loop_
_entity.id
_entity.type
_entity.pdbx_description
1 polymer ?
#
loop_
_entity_poly.entity_id
_entity_poly.type
_entity_poly.pdbx_seq_one_letter_code
_entity_poly.pdbx_strand_id
1 'polypeptide(L)'
;MAAEHGPDGERTGYLVVDAETSEVLRRRDSRHRFRSASLVKPLIALDHLLRRGEPTEADRALLEPMLRASDDDAASELWDRGGREEIIHRMVAEIGLADTEPPRDPDMWGYAVFTAADVVLTYRHLRAAGAPGAYVLDELRRFKTFASDGFDQSFGIPSVERAPEAVKQGWSGFGPGPNEPAPAEPASGRRTVPDDRVDLDRPAMHTTGLVRRGGRVLIVALCTVQLAGTEWETAANRLTELAGGMLD
;
A
#
# COMPACT_ATOMS: atom_id res chain seq x y z
N MET A 1 -9.86 -6.38 28.74
CA MET A 1 -10.15 -4.95 28.54
C MET A 1 -10.83 -4.83 27.18
N ALA A 2 -12.12 -4.51 27.20
CA ALA A 2 -12.95 -4.49 25.99
C ALA A 2 -12.48 -3.40 25.04
N ALA A 3 -12.48 -3.70 23.74
CA ALA A 3 -12.18 -2.74 22.70
C ALA A 3 -13.36 -1.74 22.58
N GLU A 4 -13.25 -0.59 23.24
CA GLU A 4 -14.09 0.56 22.95
C GLU A 4 -13.52 1.28 21.72
N HIS A 5 -13.95 0.93 20.52
CA HIS A 5 -13.96 1.87 19.40
C HIS A 5 -15.25 1.65 18.61
N GLY A 6 -16.19 2.57 18.76
CA GLY A 6 -17.38 2.62 17.93
C GLY A 6 -17.06 2.67 16.42
N PRO A 7 -18.09 2.61 15.56
CA PRO A 7 -17.93 2.71 14.10
C PRO A 7 -17.20 3.98 13.62
N ASP A 8 -17.09 5.00 14.47
CA ASP A 8 -16.59 6.34 14.11
C ASP A 8 -15.11 6.61 14.44
N GLY A 9 -14.41 5.65 15.06
CA GLY A 9 -13.00 5.80 15.45
C GLY A 9 -12.00 5.49 14.33
N GLU A 10 -10.76 5.94 14.49
CA GLU A 10 -9.65 5.52 13.63
C GLU A 10 -9.55 3.99 13.58
N ARG A 11 -9.21 3.47 12.40
CA ARG A 11 -9.01 2.02 12.19
C ARG A 11 -7.55 1.77 11.91
N THR A 12 -7.01 0.72 12.51
CA THR A 12 -5.61 0.32 12.35
C THR A 12 -5.53 -1.19 12.23
N GLY A 13 -4.95 -1.68 11.15
CA GLY A 13 -4.65 -3.09 10.94
C GLY A 13 -3.17 -3.24 10.62
N TYR A 14 -2.49 -4.15 11.31
CA TYR A 14 -1.09 -4.42 11.05
C TYR A 14 -0.70 -5.87 11.25
N LEU A 15 0.36 -6.25 10.56
CA LEU A 15 1.02 -7.53 10.71
C LEU A 15 2.53 -7.34 10.51
N VAL A 16 3.30 -7.86 11.46
CA VAL A 16 4.76 -7.94 11.38
C VAL A 16 5.18 -9.39 11.50
N VAL A 17 5.91 -9.88 10.51
CA VAL A 17 6.42 -11.25 10.48
C VAL A 17 7.91 -11.27 10.19
N ASP A 18 8.59 -12.27 10.73
CA ASP A 18 9.92 -12.64 10.24
C ASP A 18 9.79 -13.20 8.80
N ALA A 19 10.60 -12.67 7.89
CA ALA A 19 10.48 -12.96 6.46
C ALA A 19 10.92 -14.38 6.10
N GLU A 20 11.77 -15.02 6.91
CA GLU A 20 12.32 -16.35 6.63
C GLU A 20 11.53 -17.45 7.33
N THR A 21 11.26 -17.27 8.62
CA THR A 21 10.60 -18.27 9.47
C THR A 21 9.08 -18.17 9.44
N SER A 22 8.55 -17.05 8.90
CA SER A 22 7.12 -16.72 8.96
C SER A 22 6.56 -16.55 10.38
N GLU A 23 7.40 -16.43 11.40
CA GLU A 23 7.02 -16.13 12.78
C GLU A 23 6.27 -14.80 12.84
N VAL A 24 5.09 -14.78 13.47
CA VAL A 24 4.33 -13.54 13.69
C VAL A 24 4.82 -12.84 14.95
N LEU A 25 5.44 -11.67 14.79
CA LEU A 25 6.03 -10.89 15.88
C LEU A 25 5.04 -9.90 16.49
N ARG A 26 4.19 -9.29 15.67
CA ARG A 26 3.15 -8.34 16.08
C ARG A 26 1.94 -8.48 15.15
N ARG A 27 0.72 -8.36 15.70
CA ARG A 27 -0.52 -8.33 14.91
C ARG A 27 -1.60 -7.49 15.59
N ARG A 28 -2.44 -6.85 14.79
CA ARG A 28 -3.71 -6.26 15.21
C ARG A 28 -4.62 -6.18 13.99
N ASP A 29 -5.85 -6.68 14.10
CA ASP A 29 -6.89 -6.55 13.06
C ASP A 29 -6.35 -6.81 11.64
N SER A 30 -5.48 -7.82 11.50
CA SER A 30 -4.63 -7.98 10.31
C SER A 30 -5.42 -8.35 9.05
N ARG A 31 -6.67 -8.79 9.23
CA ARG A 31 -7.63 -9.08 8.15
C ARG A 31 -8.71 -8.01 8.00
N HIS A 32 -8.60 -6.89 8.71
CA HIS A 32 -9.48 -5.74 8.46
C HIS A 32 -9.21 -5.22 7.06
N ARG A 33 -10.30 -4.91 6.35
CA ARG A 33 -10.30 -4.56 4.94
C ARG A 33 -10.13 -3.05 4.78
N PHE A 34 -9.07 -2.66 4.10
CA PHE A 34 -8.73 -1.29 3.75
C PHE A 34 -8.79 -1.13 2.25
N ARG A 35 -8.98 0.10 1.78
CA ARG A 35 -8.66 0.44 0.39
C ARG A 35 -7.15 0.49 0.24
N SER A 36 -6.61 -0.03 -0.85
CA SER A 36 -5.18 -0.21 -1.01
C SER A 36 -4.40 1.11 -1.11
N ALA A 37 -5.04 2.14 -1.66
CA ALA A 37 -4.35 3.25 -2.29
C ALA A 37 -3.20 2.70 -3.17
N SER A 38 -2.00 3.27 -3.05
CA SER A 38 -0.83 2.88 -3.81
C SER A 38 -0.19 1.53 -3.40
N LEU A 39 -0.73 0.80 -2.42
CA LEU A 39 -0.25 -0.54 -2.07
C LEU A 39 -0.57 -1.61 -3.13
N VAL A 40 -1.42 -1.31 -4.12
CA VAL A 40 -1.71 -2.21 -5.24
C VAL A 40 -0.63 -2.19 -6.32
N LYS A 41 0.18 -1.13 -6.41
CA LYS A 41 1.20 -0.94 -7.45
C LYS A 41 2.24 -2.09 -7.52
N PRO A 42 2.69 -2.71 -6.42
CA PRO A 42 3.50 -3.93 -6.47
C PRO A 42 2.81 -5.10 -7.18
N LEU A 43 1.49 -5.28 -7.05
CA LEU A 43 0.74 -6.31 -7.78
C LEU A 43 0.65 -5.99 -9.28
N ILE A 44 0.42 -4.72 -9.62
CA ILE A 44 0.42 -4.26 -11.03
C ILE A 44 1.78 -4.54 -11.68
N ALA A 45 2.87 -4.16 -11.02
CA ALA A 45 4.22 -4.40 -11.51
C ALA A 45 4.55 -5.88 -11.65
N LEU A 46 4.22 -6.69 -10.63
CA LEU A 46 4.49 -8.11 -10.65
C LEU A 46 3.71 -8.83 -11.76
N ASP A 47 2.42 -8.55 -11.92
CA ASP A 47 1.61 -9.11 -13.00
C ASP A 47 2.21 -8.80 -14.38
N HIS A 48 2.60 -7.53 -14.60
CA HIS A 48 3.22 -7.12 -15.85
C HIS A 48 4.48 -7.94 -16.14
N LEU A 49 5.38 -8.06 -15.16
CA LEU A 49 6.65 -8.76 -15.29
C LEU A 49 6.48 -10.27 -15.45
N LEU A 50 5.54 -10.90 -14.74
CA LEU A 50 5.26 -12.33 -14.90
C LEU A 50 4.71 -12.66 -16.29
N ARG A 51 3.96 -11.75 -16.91
CA ARG A 51 3.39 -11.96 -18.26
C ARG A 51 4.32 -11.56 -19.40
N ARG A 52 5.19 -10.58 -19.18
CA ARG A 52 6.03 -9.99 -20.24
C ARG A 52 7.50 -10.37 -20.15
N GLY A 53 7.95 -10.86 -18.98
CA GLY A 53 9.35 -11.15 -18.71
C GLY A 53 10.13 -9.89 -18.31
N GLU A 54 11.41 -9.83 -18.70
CA GLU A 54 12.26 -8.69 -18.39
C GLU A 54 11.71 -7.38 -18.96
N PRO A 55 11.75 -6.28 -18.19
CA PRO A 55 11.16 -5.03 -18.62
C PRO A 55 11.98 -4.38 -19.74
N THR A 56 11.30 -3.97 -20.81
CA THR A 56 11.88 -3.10 -21.85
C THR A 56 12.13 -1.70 -21.31
N GLU A 57 12.81 -0.85 -22.09
CA GLU A 57 12.99 0.56 -21.74
C GLU A 57 11.64 1.29 -21.52
N ALA A 58 10.66 1.00 -22.38
CA ALA A 58 9.32 1.57 -22.27
C ALA A 58 8.58 1.08 -21.01
N ASP A 59 8.83 -0.17 -20.58
CA ASP A 59 8.28 -0.69 -19.33
C ASP A 59 8.93 -0.01 -18.12
N ARG A 60 10.26 0.16 -18.13
CA ARG A 60 11.00 0.87 -17.05
C ARG A 60 10.52 2.31 -16.89
N ALA A 61 10.24 3.00 -17.99
CA ALA A 61 9.70 4.36 -17.98
C ALA A 61 8.35 4.48 -17.24
N LEU A 62 7.62 3.38 -17.04
CA LEU A 62 6.38 3.33 -16.25
C LEU A 62 6.62 2.69 -14.87
N LEU A 63 7.29 1.54 -14.81
CA LEU A 63 7.50 0.76 -13.58
C LEU A 63 8.31 1.53 -12.54
N GLU A 64 9.38 2.21 -12.95
CA GLU A 64 10.27 2.92 -12.03
C GLU A 64 9.58 4.12 -11.34
N PRO A 65 8.94 5.08 -12.05
CA PRO A 65 8.23 6.16 -11.38
C PRO A 65 7.02 5.64 -10.57
N MET A 66 6.29 4.63 -11.06
CA MET A 66 5.18 4.03 -10.32
C MET A 66 5.64 3.44 -8.97
N LEU A 67 6.75 2.71 -8.95
CA LEU A 67 7.23 2.04 -7.74
C LEU A 67 8.00 2.99 -6.82
N ARG A 68 8.85 3.88 -7.37
CA ARG A 68 9.72 4.78 -6.58
C ARG A 68 9.01 6.05 -6.12
N ALA A 69 8.28 6.69 -7.03
CA ALA A 69 7.64 7.99 -6.81
C ALA A 69 6.10 7.87 -6.69
N SER A 70 5.58 6.65 -6.64
CA SER A 70 4.14 6.42 -6.54
C SER A 70 3.33 7.09 -7.65
N ASP A 71 3.89 7.19 -8.86
CA ASP A 71 3.26 7.87 -9.99
C ASP A 71 1.90 7.22 -10.40
N ASP A 72 0.85 8.05 -10.48
CA ASP A 72 -0.52 7.61 -10.74
C ASP A 72 -0.82 7.46 -12.24
N ASP A 73 -0.21 8.28 -13.10
CA ASP A 73 -0.35 8.16 -14.55
C ASP A 73 0.28 6.86 -15.04
N ALA A 74 1.49 6.55 -14.56
CA ALA A 74 2.17 5.30 -14.88
C ALA A 74 1.41 4.08 -14.36
N ALA A 75 0.80 4.17 -13.17
CA ALA A 75 -0.05 3.10 -12.65
C ALA A 75 -1.32 2.91 -13.47
N SER A 76 -1.98 3.99 -13.88
CA SER A 76 -3.20 3.94 -14.69
C SER A 76 -2.92 3.33 -16.07
N GLU A 77 -1.80 3.69 -16.69
CA GLU A 77 -1.37 3.12 -17.97
C GLU A 77 -1.10 1.60 -17.84
N LEU A 78 -0.37 1.17 -16.80
CA LEU A 78 -0.09 -0.26 -16.58
C LEU A 78 -1.34 -1.04 -16.17
N TRP A 79 -2.23 -0.42 -15.41
CA TRP A 79 -3.55 -0.96 -15.04
C TRP A 79 -4.38 -1.26 -16.29
N ASP A 80 -4.50 -0.29 -17.20
CA ASP A 80 -5.22 -0.44 -18.46
C ASP A 80 -4.58 -1.51 -19.37
N ARG A 81 -3.26 -1.47 -19.54
CA ARG A 81 -2.51 -2.47 -20.33
C ARG A 81 -2.65 -3.90 -19.77
N GLY A 82 -2.80 -4.04 -18.46
CA GLY A 82 -2.95 -5.32 -17.78
C GLY A 82 -4.40 -5.83 -17.74
N GLY A 83 -5.36 -5.10 -18.30
CA GLY A 83 -6.77 -5.50 -18.31
C GLY A 83 -7.50 -5.17 -17.00
N ARG A 84 -7.03 -4.17 -16.26
CA ARG A 84 -7.70 -3.61 -15.07
C ARG A 84 -7.87 -4.65 -13.97
N GLU A 85 -9.09 -4.92 -13.53
CA GLU A 85 -9.44 -5.84 -12.45
C GLU A 85 -8.86 -7.26 -12.65
N GLU A 86 -8.63 -7.65 -13.91
CA GLU A 86 -7.98 -8.92 -14.26
C GLU A 86 -6.57 -9.06 -13.67
N ILE A 87 -5.86 -7.95 -13.43
CA ILE A 87 -4.59 -7.96 -12.69
C ILE A 87 -4.81 -8.52 -11.28
N ILE A 88 -5.84 -8.03 -10.59
CA ILE A 88 -6.14 -8.45 -9.22
C ILE A 88 -6.56 -9.91 -9.19
N HIS A 89 -7.42 -10.34 -10.11
CA HIS A 89 -7.81 -11.76 -10.19
C HIS A 89 -6.62 -12.70 -10.42
N ARG A 90 -5.69 -12.33 -11.32
CA ARG A 90 -4.47 -13.12 -11.54
C ARG A 90 -3.57 -13.14 -10.32
N MET A 91 -3.35 -12.00 -9.67
CA MET A 91 -2.48 -11.93 -8.49
C MET A 91 -3.08 -12.59 -7.25
N VAL A 92 -4.41 -12.53 -7.07
CA VAL A 92 -5.13 -13.30 -6.05
C VAL A 92 -4.90 -14.79 -6.24
N ALA A 93 -5.02 -15.29 -7.48
CA ALA A 93 -4.79 -16.70 -7.80
C ALA A 93 -3.31 -17.11 -7.67
N GLU A 94 -2.38 -16.28 -8.12
CA GLU A 94 -0.93 -16.52 -8.10
C GLU A 94 -0.38 -16.55 -6.66
N ILE A 95 -0.83 -15.64 -5.80
CA ILE A 95 -0.27 -15.44 -4.45
C ILE A 95 -1.11 -16.14 -3.38
N GLY A 96 -2.39 -16.40 -3.63
CA GLY A 96 -3.33 -16.91 -2.64
C GLY A 96 -3.81 -15.83 -1.67
N LEU A 97 -4.10 -14.62 -2.17
CA LEU A 97 -4.61 -13.50 -1.36
C LEU A 97 -6.07 -13.75 -1.00
N ALA A 98 -6.37 -13.88 0.30
CA ALA A 98 -7.68 -14.39 0.73
C ALA A 98 -8.75 -13.30 0.88
N ASP A 99 -8.32 -12.05 1.07
CA ASP A 99 -9.19 -10.91 1.36
C ASP A 99 -9.07 -9.79 0.31
N THR A 100 -8.08 -9.88 -0.60
CA THR A 100 -7.88 -8.93 -1.69
C THR A 100 -8.93 -9.07 -2.78
N GLU A 101 -9.55 -7.95 -3.16
CA GLU A 101 -10.58 -7.88 -4.19
C GLU A 101 -10.34 -6.69 -5.11
N PRO A 102 -10.79 -6.77 -6.39
CA PRO A 102 -10.74 -5.62 -7.29
C PRO A 102 -11.55 -4.42 -6.72
N PRO A 103 -11.25 -3.19 -7.16
CA PRO A 103 -12.07 -2.05 -6.81
C PRO A 103 -13.51 -2.24 -7.32
N ARG A 104 -14.48 -1.59 -6.69
CA ARG A 104 -15.87 -1.60 -7.18
C ARG A 104 -16.03 -0.82 -8.49
N ASP A 105 -15.22 0.22 -8.65
CA ASP A 105 -15.12 1.01 -9.87
C ASP A 105 -13.82 0.60 -10.60
N PRO A 106 -13.90 -0.01 -11.80
CA PRO A 106 -12.73 -0.47 -12.54
C PRO A 106 -11.75 0.64 -12.92
N ASP A 107 -12.17 1.91 -12.91
CA ASP A 107 -11.32 3.06 -13.17
C ASP A 107 -10.50 3.48 -11.93
N MET A 108 -10.82 2.96 -10.74
CA MET A 108 -10.24 3.38 -9.46
C MET A 108 -9.32 2.30 -8.89
N TRP A 109 -8.20 1.99 -9.56
CA TRP A 109 -7.25 0.94 -9.14
C TRP A 109 -6.83 1.07 -7.66
N GLY A 110 -6.69 2.29 -7.13
CA GLY A 110 -6.30 2.55 -5.74
C GLY A 110 -7.36 2.19 -4.70
N TYR A 111 -8.56 1.80 -5.14
CA TYR A 111 -9.68 1.42 -4.28
C TYR A 111 -9.84 -0.10 -4.22
N ALA A 112 -8.87 -0.86 -4.75
CA ALA A 112 -8.78 -2.30 -4.52
C ALA A 112 -8.77 -2.59 -3.01
N VAL A 113 -9.37 -3.71 -2.61
CA VAL A 113 -9.45 -4.08 -1.20
C VAL A 113 -8.19 -4.82 -0.80
N PHE A 114 -7.57 -4.43 0.32
CA PHE A 114 -6.37 -5.05 0.87
C PHE A 114 -6.51 -5.27 2.38
N THR A 115 -5.73 -6.21 2.90
CA THR A 115 -5.55 -6.41 4.34
C THR A 115 -4.04 -6.46 4.65
N ALA A 116 -3.67 -6.20 5.91
CA ALA A 116 -2.27 -6.33 6.32
C ALA A 116 -1.74 -7.77 6.13
N ALA A 117 -2.60 -8.78 6.25
CA ALA A 117 -2.26 -10.18 5.98
C ALA A 117 -1.89 -10.40 4.50
N ASP A 118 -2.69 -9.88 3.57
CA ASP A 118 -2.45 -10.05 2.13
C ASP A 118 -1.28 -9.21 1.63
N VAL A 119 -1.02 -8.03 2.23
CA VAL A 119 0.22 -7.28 2.00
C VAL A 119 1.44 -8.13 2.40
N VAL A 120 1.41 -8.79 3.55
CA VAL A 120 2.52 -9.66 3.97
C VAL A 120 2.72 -10.83 3.01
N LEU A 121 1.64 -11.46 2.53
CA LEU A 121 1.72 -12.50 1.50
C LEU A 121 2.32 -11.98 0.19
N THR A 122 1.95 -10.77 -0.22
CA THR A 122 2.52 -10.09 -1.39
C THR A 122 4.03 -9.96 -1.27
N TYR A 123 4.55 -9.42 -0.17
CA TYR A 123 5.99 -9.29 0.03
C TYR A 123 6.70 -10.65 0.13
N ARG A 124 6.08 -11.68 0.75
CA ARG A 124 6.63 -13.04 0.73
C ARG A 124 6.77 -13.56 -0.69
N HIS A 125 5.73 -13.38 -1.50
CA HIS A 125 5.74 -13.83 -2.88
C HIS A 125 6.78 -13.06 -3.71
N LEU A 126 6.91 -11.73 -3.54
CA LEU A 126 7.96 -10.94 -4.20
C LEU A 126 9.37 -11.47 -3.90
N ARG A 127 9.63 -11.95 -2.67
CA ARG A 127 10.93 -12.57 -2.34
C ARG A 127 11.15 -13.92 -3.03
N ALA A 128 10.07 -14.64 -3.33
CA ALA A 128 10.12 -15.98 -3.95
C ALA A 128 10.02 -15.94 -5.49
N ALA A 129 9.51 -14.87 -6.09
CA ALA A 129 9.17 -14.76 -7.50
C ALA A 129 10.37 -14.51 -8.44
N GLY A 130 11.58 -14.91 -8.05
CA GLY A 130 12.79 -14.82 -8.88
C GLY A 130 13.08 -13.41 -9.40
N ALA A 131 13.44 -13.30 -10.69
CA ALA A 131 13.81 -12.03 -11.31
C ALA A 131 12.68 -10.97 -11.31
N PRO A 132 11.41 -11.31 -11.63
CA PRO A 132 10.29 -10.37 -11.47
C PRO A 132 10.16 -9.78 -10.06
N GLY A 133 10.16 -10.64 -9.03
CA GLY A 133 10.03 -10.21 -7.65
C GLY A 133 11.24 -9.38 -7.17
N ALA A 134 12.45 -9.80 -7.53
CA ALA A 134 13.67 -9.06 -7.24
C ALA A 134 13.67 -7.67 -7.87
N TYR A 135 13.21 -7.54 -9.12
CA TYR A 135 13.07 -6.24 -9.78
C TYR A 135 12.14 -5.31 -8.99
N VAL A 136 10.94 -5.77 -8.62
CA VAL A 136 9.99 -4.95 -7.84
C VAL A 136 10.59 -4.53 -6.50
N LEU A 137 11.22 -5.43 -5.75
CA LEU A 137 11.84 -5.10 -4.46
C LEU A 137 12.99 -4.10 -4.62
N ASP A 138 13.81 -4.23 -5.65
CA ASP A 138 14.89 -3.29 -5.95
C ASP A 138 14.39 -1.89 -6.29
N GLU A 139 13.26 -1.79 -6.98
CA GLU A 139 12.61 -0.52 -7.27
C GLU A 139 12.00 0.11 -6.00
N LEU A 140 11.35 -0.69 -5.15
CA LEU A 140 10.83 -0.23 -3.86
C LEU A 140 11.94 0.19 -2.88
N ARG A 141 13.15 -0.36 -3.01
CA ARG A 141 14.35 0.07 -2.27
C ARG A 141 14.81 1.47 -2.66
N ARG A 142 14.53 1.89 -3.90
CA ARG A 142 14.90 3.18 -4.49
C ARG A 142 13.76 4.20 -4.38
N PHE A 143 12.87 4.05 -3.40
CA PHE A 143 11.78 4.99 -3.17
C PHE A 143 12.29 6.43 -3.06
N LYS A 144 11.46 7.39 -3.51
CA LYS A 144 11.76 8.82 -3.41
C LYS A 144 11.06 9.41 -2.21
N THR A 145 11.69 10.43 -1.60
CA THR A 145 11.07 11.23 -0.54
C THR A 145 9.76 11.86 -1.02
N PHE A 146 9.74 12.48 -2.20
CA PHE A 146 8.52 13.05 -2.75
C PHE A 146 7.92 12.12 -3.82
N ALA A 147 6.61 11.94 -3.76
CA ALA A 147 5.83 11.32 -4.81
C ALA A 147 5.64 12.26 -6.00
N SER A 148 5.17 11.73 -7.13
CA SER A 148 4.91 12.51 -8.35
C SER A 148 3.85 13.60 -8.13
N ASP A 149 2.88 13.35 -7.23
CA ASP A 149 1.84 14.31 -6.79
C ASP A 149 2.38 15.34 -5.76
N GLY A 150 3.64 15.24 -5.37
CA GLY A 150 4.30 16.16 -4.45
C GLY A 150 4.13 15.85 -2.96
N PHE A 151 3.38 14.81 -2.57
CA PHE A 151 3.32 14.39 -1.17
C PHE A 151 4.65 13.78 -0.70
N ASP A 152 4.99 14.01 0.57
CA ASP A 152 6.20 13.45 1.20
C ASP A 152 5.96 12.01 1.70
N GLN A 153 6.56 11.04 1.04
CA GLN A 153 6.51 9.60 1.33
C GLN A 153 7.41 9.17 2.50
N SER A 154 8.13 10.09 3.16
CA SER A 154 9.07 9.76 4.23
C SER A 154 8.42 9.41 5.58
N PHE A 155 7.09 9.41 5.69
CA PHE A 155 6.37 8.97 6.90
C PHE A 155 6.48 7.46 7.15
N GLY A 156 6.10 6.97 8.34
CA GLY A 156 6.02 5.52 8.60
C GLY A 156 7.40 4.85 8.63
N ILE A 157 7.54 3.71 7.94
CA ILE A 157 8.79 2.93 7.92
C ILE A 157 10.00 3.78 7.49
N PRO A 158 9.97 4.56 6.39
CA PRO A 158 11.04 5.48 6.00
C PRO A 158 11.52 6.48 7.07
N SER A 159 10.68 6.89 8.01
CA SER A 159 11.08 7.79 9.12
C SER A 159 11.75 7.04 10.27
N VAL A 160 11.41 5.76 10.45
CA VAL A 160 11.85 4.92 11.58
C VAL A 160 13.09 4.10 11.22
N GLU A 161 13.20 3.66 9.98
CA GLU A 161 14.34 2.93 9.44
C GLU A 161 15.09 3.81 8.46
N ARG A 162 16.39 4.04 8.70
CA ARG A 162 17.22 4.89 7.84
C ARG A 162 17.45 4.31 6.46
N ALA A 163 17.48 2.98 6.36
CA ALA A 163 17.76 2.26 5.13
C ALA A 163 16.88 1.00 5.03
N PRO A 164 15.57 1.14 4.82
CA PRO A 164 14.70 -0.01 4.66
C PRO A 164 15.06 -0.76 3.37
N GLU A 165 14.86 -2.07 3.36
CA GLU A 165 15.25 -2.91 2.21
C GLU A 165 14.30 -2.71 1.02
N ALA A 166 13.03 -2.40 1.28
CA ALA A 166 12.01 -2.06 0.28
C ALA A 166 10.83 -1.42 1.00
N VAL A 167 10.22 -0.37 0.43
CA VAL A 167 9.01 0.25 1.01
C VAL A 167 8.00 0.62 -0.07
N LYS A 168 6.71 0.49 0.26
CA LYS A 168 5.63 1.14 -0.49
C LYS A 168 4.67 1.80 0.46
N GLN A 169 4.45 3.08 0.20
CA GLN A 169 3.44 3.91 0.87
C GLN A 169 2.14 3.96 0.07
N GLY A 170 1.03 4.23 0.75
CA GLY A 170 -0.25 4.53 0.12
C GLY A 170 -1.09 5.50 0.93
N TRP A 171 -1.72 6.46 0.25
CA TRP A 171 -2.63 7.41 0.87
C TRP A 171 -3.78 7.78 -0.06
N SER A 172 -4.86 8.30 0.52
CA SER A 172 -5.99 8.88 -0.22
C SER A 172 -6.86 9.70 0.71
N GLY A 173 -7.59 10.68 0.16
CA GLY A 173 -8.52 11.52 0.93
C GLY A 173 -7.88 12.72 1.63
N PHE A 174 -6.71 13.19 1.17
CA PHE A 174 -6.00 14.36 1.71
C PHE A 174 -6.03 15.59 0.79
N GLY A 175 -6.82 15.55 -0.29
CA GLY A 175 -6.82 16.61 -1.31
C GLY A 175 -5.60 16.57 -2.23
N PRO A 176 -5.36 17.65 -3.03
CA PRO A 176 -4.18 17.75 -3.87
C PRO A 176 -2.90 17.79 -3.04
N GLY A 177 -1.81 17.25 -3.60
CA GLY A 177 -0.50 17.43 -3.01
C GLY A 177 -0.06 18.89 -3.03
N PRO A 178 0.92 19.28 -2.19
CA PRO A 178 1.37 20.67 -2.07
C PRO A 178 1.96 21.26 -3.37
N ASN A 179 2.25 20.43 -4.37
CA ASN A 179 2.74 20.84 -5.69
C ASN A 179 1.75 20.58 -6.83
N GLU A 180 0.54 20.12 -6.53
CA GLU A 180 -0.51 19.92 -7.54
C GLU A 180 -1.47 21.10 -7.60
N PRO A 181 -1.94 21.47 -8.81
CA PRO A 181 -3.07 22.39 -8.93
C PRO A 181 -4.30 21.78 -8.24
N ALA A 182 -5.07 22.61 -7.53
CA ALA A 182 -6.25 22.14 -6.83
C ALA A 182 -7.23 21.42 -7.79
N PRO A 183 -7.77 20.25 -7.41
CA PRO A 183 -8.76 19.57 -8.22
C PRO A 183 -10.06 20.37 -8.23
N ALA A 184 -10.88 20.15 -9.27
CA ALA A 184 -12.26 20.60 -9.24
C ALA A 184 -13.00 19.91 -8.08
N GLU A 185 -13.83 20.66 -7.37
CA GLU A 185 -14.63 20.23 -6.22
C GLU A 185 -15.27 18.83 -6.42
N PRO A 186 -15.14 17.91 -5.46
CA PRO A 186 -15.81 16.61 -5.57
C PRO A 186 -17.33 16.77 -5.44
N ALA A 187 -18.06 15.96 -6.21
CA ALA A 187 -19.50 15.85 -6.07
C ALA A 187 -19.85 15.28 -4.67
N SER A 188 -20.54 16.09 -3.86
CA SER A 188 -21.15 15.67 -2.61
C SER A 188 -22.20 14.59 -2.85
N GLY A 189 -22.02 13.42 -2.24
CA GLY A 189 -22.99 12.33 -2.22
C GLY A 189 -22.94 11.55 -0.90
N ARG A 190 -24.01 11.64 -0.11
CA ARG A 190 -24.18 10.99 1.22
C ARG A 190 -24.74 9.57 1.08
N ARG A 191 -24.28 8.60 1.89
CA ARG A 191 -25.10 7.82 2.87
C ARG A 191 -24.37 6.57 3.44
N THR A 192 -24.41 6.45 4.77
CA THR A 192 -23.93 5.36 5.65
C THR A 192 -24.72 4.05 5.55
N VAL A 193 -24.05 2.89 5.63
CA VAL A 193 -24.58 1.51 5.88
C VAL A 193 -23.43 0.62 6.48
N PRO A 194 -23.67 -0.37 7.38
CA PRO A 194 -22.68 -0.81 8.39
C PRO A 194 -21.70 -1.97 8.05
N ASP A 195 -20.56 -1.95 8.77
CA ASP A 195 -19.62 -2.98 9.30
C ASP A 195 -19.01 -4.11 8.44
N ASP A 196 -19.30 -4.22 7.14
CA ASP A 196 -18.58 -5.15 6.22
C ASP A 196 -17.92 -4.48 5.00
N ARG A 197 -18.12 -3.16 4.84
CA ARG A 197 -17.63 -2.40 3.68
C ARG A 197 -16.34 -1.66 4.00
N VAL A 198 -15.41 -1.70 3.05
CA VAL A 198 -14.20 -0.88 3.07
C VAL A 198 -14.60 0.59 3.18
N ASP A 199 -13.94 1.31 4.08
CA ASP A 199 -14.12 2.75 4.19
C ASP A 199 -13.55 3.45 2.95
N LEU A 200 -14.41 4.14 2.20
CA LEU A 200 -14.03 4.85 0.98
C LEU A 200 -13.98 6.37 1.18
N ASP A 201 -14.44 6.88 2.32
CA ASP A 201 -14.72 8.31 2.52
C ASP A 201 -13.64 8.98 3.37
N ARG A 202 -13.22 8.35 4.46
CA ARG A 202 -12.28 8.95 5.42
C ARG A 202 -10.84 8.81 4.97
N PRO A 203 -9.92 9.73 5.25
CA PRO A 203 -8.53 9.64 4.79
C PRO A 203 -7.86 8.33 5.19
N ALA A 204 -7.06 7.74 4.31
CA ALA A 204 -6.32 6.50 4.57
C ALA A 204 -4.84 6.76 4.35
N MET A 205 -3.99 6.20 5.20
CA MET A 205 -2.53 6.30 5.10
C MET A 205 -1.89 4.99 5.54
N HIS A 206 -0.98 4.47 4.73
CA HIS A 206 -0.44 3.12 4.86
C HIS A 206 1.06 3.12 4.66
N THR A 207 1.76 2.27 5.42
CA THR A 207 3.19 2.02 5.25
C THR A 207 3.47 0.53 5.29
N THR A 208 4.25 0.06 4.32
CA THR A 208 4.56 -1.36 4.14
C THR A 208 5.98 -1.53 3.64
N GLY A 209 6.62 -2.64 3.96
CA GLY A 209 7.99 -2.85 3.51
C GLY A 209 8.74 -4.01 4.15
N LEU A 210 9.99 -4.13 3.73
CA LEU A 210 11.01 -5.01 4.29
C LEU A 210 11.99 -4.18 5.12
N VAL A 211 12.23 -4.59 6.37
CA VAL A 211 13.10 -3.89 7.31
C VAL A 211 14.06 -4.88 7.95
N ARG A 212 15.34 -4.53 8.07
CA ARG A 212 16.33 -5.36 8.76
C ARG A 212 16.49 -4.93 10.22
N ARG A 213 16.09 -5.77 11.17
CA ARG A 213 16.24 -5.54 12.62
C ARG A 213 16.78 -6.78 13.32
N GLY A 214 17.76 -6.59 14.21
CA GLY A 214 18.31 -7.67 15.04
C GLY A 214 18.82 -8.88 14.24
N GLY A 215 19.37 -8.65 13.04
CA GLY A 215 19.84 -9.71 12.13
C GLY A 215 18.74 -10.41 11.31
N ARG A 216 17.47 -10.08 11.53
CA ARG A 216 16.31 -10.62 10.81
C ARG A 216 15.81 -9.64 9.75
N VAL A 217 15.22 -10.15 8.68
CA VAL A 217 14.41 -9.36 7.76
C VAL A 217 12.96 -9.49 8.19
N LEU A 218 12.30 -8.37 8.42
CA LEU A 218 10.89 -8.30 8.82
C LEU A 218 10.06 -7.82 7.64
N ILE A 219 8.90 -8.45 7.43
CA ILE A 219 7.85 -7.92 6.57
C ILE A 219 6.88 -7.15 7.45
N VAL A 220 6.70 -5.88 7.18
CA VAL A 220 5.83 -4.97 7.93
C VAL A 220 4.70 -4.51 7.02
N ALA A 221 3.46 -4.67 7.47
CA ALA A 221 2.30 -4.08 6.85
C ALA A 221 1.50 -3.31 7.90
N LEU A 222 1.33 -2.01 7.73
CA LEU A 222 0.55 -1.13 8.59
C LEU A 222 -0.43 -0.31 7.73
N CYS A 223 -1.72 -0.57 7.92
CA CYS A 223 -2.81 0.10 7.24
C CYS A 223 -3.66 0.88 8.25
N THR A 224 -4.05 2.11 7.92
CA THR A 224 -4.88 2.96 8.76
C THR A 224 -5.94 3.72 7.98
N VAL A 225 -7.08 3.94 8.60
CA VAL A 225 -8.09 4.93 8.21
C VAL A 225 -8.20 5.93 9.35
N GLN A 226 -8.10 7.20 9.01
CA GLN A 226 -8.08 8.34 9.92
C GLN A 226 -9.50 8.86 10.17
N LEU A 227 -9.67 9.78 11.12
CA LEU A 227 -10.92 10.52 11.23
C LEU A 227 -11.08 11.46 10.03
N ALA A 228 -12.34 11.76 9.66
CA ALA A 228 -12.63 12.77 8.65
C ALA A 228 -12.02 14.12 9.04
N GLY A 229 -11.38 14.82 8.09
CA GLY A 229 -10.69 16.08 8.34
C GLY A 229 -9.34 15.95 9.05
N THR A 230 -8.79 14.75 9.18
CA THR A 230 -7.40 14.60 9.66
C THR A 230 -6.43 15.15 8.62
N GLU A 231 -5.63 16.13 9.02
CA GLU A 231 -4.59 16.72 8.18
C GLU A 231 -3.45 15.73 7.87
N TRP A 232 -2.79 15.94 6.73
CA TRP A 232 -1.68 15.10 6.26
C TRP A 232 -0.60 14.86 7.33
N GLU A 233 -0.06 15.94 7.90
CA GLU A 233 1.03 15.86 8.88
C GLU A 233 0.61 15.10 10.14
N THR A 234 -0.65 15.26 10.56
CA THR A 234 -1.19 14.54 11.72
C THR A 234 -1.29 13.04 11.44
N ALA A 235 -1.79 12.64 10.27
CA ALA A 235 -1.84 11.24 9.87
C ALA A 235 -0.43 10.64 9.73
N ALA A 236 0.50 11.38 9.11
CA ALA A 236 1.88 10.98 8.90
C ALA A 236 2.62 10.74 10.22
N ASN A 237 2.51 11.67 11.18
CA ASN A 237 3.15 11.54 12.48
C ASN A 237 2.60 10.34 13.26
N ARG A 238 1.27 10.17 13.30
CA ARG A 238 0.63 9.02 13.98
C ARG A 238 1.03 7.68 13.37
N LEU A 239 1.05 7.58 12.04
CA LEU A 239 1.49 6.36 11.35
C LEU A 239 2.97 6.07 11.66
N THR A 240 3.79 7.11 11.76
CA THR A 240 5.23 7.01 12.09
C THR A 240 5.43 6.51 13.52
N GLU A 241 4.70 7.06 14.49
CA GLU A 241 4.74 6.59 15.89
C GLU A 241 4.34 5.11 16.01
N LEU A 242 3.27 4.71 15.31
CA LEU A 242 2.84 3.31 15.24
C LEU A 242 3.89 2.41 14.61
N ALA A 243 4.53 2.84 13.52
CA ALA A 243 5.61 2.10 12.88
C ALA A 243 6.84 1.95 13.81
N GLY A 244 7.16 3.00 14.58
CA GLY A 244 8.20 3.00 15.61
C GLY A 244 7.98 1.91 16.64
N GLY A 245 6.81 1.92 17.29
CA GLY A 245 6.47 0.92 18.31
C GLY A 245 6.33 -0.52 17.80
N MET A 246 6.20 -0.73 16.49
CA MET A 246 6.22 -2.07 15.88
C MET A 246 7.62 -2.60 15.61
N LEU A 247 8.60 -1.70 15.46
CA LEU A 247 9.98 -2.00 15.09
C LEU A 247 10.96 -1.96 16.28
N ASP A 248 10.49 -1.50 17.44
CA ASP A 248 11.17 -1.60 18.74
C ASP A 248 11.03 -2.99 19.39
#